data_AF-A0A521KLB4-F1
#
_entry.id   AF-A0A521KLB4-F1
#
_cell.length_a   1.000
_cell.length_b   1.000
_cell.length_c   1.000
_cell.angle_alpha   90.00
_cell.angle_beta   90.00
_cell.angle_gamma   90.00
#
_symmetry.space_group_name_H-M   'P 1'
#
loop_
_entity.id
_entity.type
_entity.pdbx_description
1 polymer ?
#
loop_
_entity_poly.entity_id
_entity_poly.type
_entity_poly.pdbx_seq_one_letter_code
_entity_poly.pdbx_strand_id
1 'polypeptide(L)'
;MIRNADAATRAPLWHALGLDEASGVVVLATVGAGGKTSLLYALAREVADLGGRAIVTGTTRFTPAPHGWPMPPVIEARPGQAASLVVGQPGSVLVVTGTEPQPAGRLAPLAAEDIDALAGLEGFDVVLVEADGSRARPFKAPGDREPVIPASATHVVATVGASVLGSSFDGGRVHRPEIVRILAPGTEVVDASLVARVLAHVDGGRKGVGARQFTVVVNQADTHAVEADAIARAVRASGVARVIVTALRDIERPLR
;
A
#
# COMPACT_ATOMS: atom_id res chain seq x y z
N MET A 1 13.77 15.54 -1.39
CA MET A 1 12.47 16.23 -1.13
C MET A 1 12.04 17.06 -2.32
N ILE A 2 11.04 16.55 -3.04
CA ILE A 2 10.57 17.06 -4.32
C ILE A 2 9.60 18.23 -4.01
N ARG A 3 10.11 19.46 -3.92
CA ARG A 3 9.35 20.64 -3.45
C ARG A 3 9.08 21.69 -4.52
N ASN A 4 8.83 21.31 -5.78
CA ASN A 4 8.58 22.26 -6.86
C ASN A 4 7.17 22.09 -7.43
N ALA A 5 6.48 23.19 -7.79
CA ALA A 5 5.11 23.14 -8.30
C ALA A 5 5.00 22.39 -9.64
N ASP A 6 6.04 22.44 -10.48
CA ASP A 6 6.19 21.61 -11.68
C ASP A 6 6.38 20.11 -11.36
N ALA A 7 6.75 19.78 -10.13
CA ALA A 7 6.82 18.40 -9.69
C ALA A 7 5.44 17.85 -9.34
N ALA A 8 4.45 18.65 -8.96
CA ALA A 8 3.09 18.14 -8.69
C ALA A 8 2.41 17.56 -9.94
N THR A 9 2.73 18.08 -11.14
CA THR A 9 2.31 17.50 -12.42
C THR A 9 3.16 16.30 -12.86
N ARG A 10 4.37 16.15 -12.32
CA ARG A 10 5.29 15.02 -12.58
C ARG A 10 5.23 13.89 -11.52
N ALA A 11 4.67 14.19 -10.35
CA ALA A 11 4.60 13.33 -9.15
C ALA A 11 3.15 13.18 -8.65
N PRO A 12 2.21 12.75 -9.51
CA PRO A 12 0.80 12.76 -9.18
C PRO A 12 0.47 11.89 -7.95
N LEU A 13 1.03 10.68 -7.83
CA LEU A 13 0.74 9.81 -6.68
C LEU A 13 1.34 10.37 -5.39
N TRP A 14 2.59 10.83 -5.43
CA TRP A 14 3.29 11.43 -4.31
C TRP A 14 2.48 12.57 -3.69
N HIS A 15 2.01 13.49 -4.54
CA HIS A 15 1.20 14.62 -4.12
C HIS A 15 -0.17 14.19 -3.61
N ALA A 16 -0.88 13.33 -4.36
CA ALA A 16 -2.22 12.88 -3.99
C ALA A 16 -2.24 12.15 -2.64
N LEU A 17 -1.17 11.42 -2.31
CA LEU A 17 -0.98 10.73 -1.04
C LEU A 17 -0.59 11.66 0.12
N GLY A 18 -0.27 12.93 -0.16
CA GLY A 18 0.11 13.95 0.82
C GLY A 18 1.54 13.81 1.34
N LEU A 19 2.44 13.22 0.54
CA LEU A 19 3.81 12.90 0.98
C LEU A 19 4.73 14.13 0.99
N ASP A 20 4.33 15.22 0.34
CA ASP A 20 5.05 16.51 0.31
C ASP A 20 5.23 17.13 1.69
N GLU A 21 4.33 16.82 2.62
CA GLU A 21 4.30 17.40 3.97
C GLU A 21 5.33 16.77 4.91
N ALA A 22 5.93 15.65 4.53
CA ALA A 22 6.83 14.90 5.39
C ALA A 22 8.23 15.54 5.48
N SER A 23 8.77 15.62 6.69
CA SER A 23 10.19 15.94 6.91
C SER A 23 11.01 14.65 6.98
N GLY A 24 12.04 14.52 6.14
CA GLY A 24 12.93 13.36 6.13
C GLY A 24 12.47 12.24 5.19
N VAL A 25 12.89 11.01 5.48
CA VAL A 25 12.52 9.82 4.71
C VAL A 25 11.05 9.48 4.97
N VAL A 26 10.24 9.38 3.91
CA VAL A 26 8.86 8.94 4.03
C VAL A 26 8.83 7.43 4.23
N VAL A 27 8.17 6.95 5.28
CA VAL A 27 7.86 5.52 5.42
C VAL A 27 6.36 5.33 5.21
N LEU A 28 5.98 4.68 4.11
CA LEU A 28 4.60 4.46 3.71
C LEU A 28 4.26 2.97 3.81
N ALA A 29 3.34 2.63 4.70
CA ALA A 29 2.84 1.28 4.87
C ALA A 29 1.48 1.11 4.17
N THR A 30 1.39 0.18 3.23
CA THR A 30 0.13 -0.22 2.60
C THR A 30 -0.53 -1.34 3.39
N VAL A 31 -1.83 -1.20 3.63
CA VAL A 31 -2.69 -2.18 4.29
C VAL A 31 -3.93 -2.45 3.43
N GLY A 32 -4.68 -3.50 3.72
CA GLY A 32 -5.90 -3.82 2.99
C GLY A 32 -5.65 -4.66 1.73
N ALA A 33 -6.33 -4.36 0.63
CA ALA A 33 -6.49 -5.27 -0.49
C ALA A 33 -6.69 -4.54 -1.83
N GLY A 34 -6.56 -5.23 -2.97
CA GLY A 34 -6.83 -4.61 -4.27
C GLY A 34 -5.80 -3.55 -4.72
N GLY A 35 -4.54 -3.94 -4.88
CA GLY A 35 -3.55 -3.12 -5.60
C GLY A 35 -2.39 -2.57 -4.78
N LYS A 36 -2.20 -3.01 -3.53
CA LYS A 36 -1.06 -2.62 -2.67
C LYS A 36 0.29 -2.69 -3.40
N THR A 37 0.66 -3.87 -3.88
CA THR A 37 1.93 -4.06 -4.60
C THR A 37 2.03 -3.13 -5.80
N SER A 38 0.98 -3.02 -6.62
CA SER A 38 0.96 -2.10 -7.77
C SER A 38 1.16 -0.64 -7.35
N LEU A 39 0.57 -0.22 -6.23
CA LEU A 39 0.73 1.13 -5.70
C LEU A 39 2.18 1.39 -5.28
N LEU A 40 2.80 0.44 -4.57
CA LEU A 40 4.20 0.57 -4.13
C LEU A 40 5.14 0.72 -5.33
N TYR A 41 5.01 -0.12 -6.36
CA TYR A 41 5.88 -0.03 -7.54
C TYR A 41 5.59 1.20 -8.41
N ALA A 42 4.33 1.62 -8.54
CA ALA A 42 3.98 2.84 -9.26
C ALA A 42 4.61 4.07 -8.58
N LEU A 43 4.51 4.16 -7.25
CA LEU A 43 5.10 5.25 -6.48
C LEU A 43 6.64 5.19 -6.49
N ALA A 44 7.24 4.01 -6.36
CA ALA A 44 8.70 3.84 -6.45
C ALA A 44 9.27 4.36 -7.77
N ARG A 45 8.58 4.05 -8.88
CA ARG A 45 8.96 4.53 -10.20
C ARG A 45 8.80 6.03 -10.32
N GLU A 46 7.66 6.57 -9.87
CA GLU A 46 7.43 8.02 -9.89
C GLU A 46 8.55 8.77 -9.15
N VAL A 47 8.96 8.28 -7.97
CA VAL A 47 10.10 8.82 -7.22
C VAL A 47 11.41 8.73 -8.02
N ALA A 48 11.68 7.60 -8.67
CA ALA A 48 12.87 7.41 -9.49
C ALA A 48 12.89 8.33 -10.73
N ASP A 49 11.75 8.50 -11.41
CA ASP A 49 11.58 9.37 -12.58
C ASP A 49 11.84 10.86 -12.21
N LEU A 50 11.69 11.20 -10.94
CA LEU A 50 11.98 12.53 -10.37
C LEU A 50 13.41 12.66 -9.84
N GLY A 51 14.25 11.63 -10.03
CA GLY A 51 15.64 11.59 -9.56
C GLY A 51 15.80 11.25 -8.07
N GLY A 52 14.71 10.86 -7.39
CA GLY A 52 14.73 10.39 -6.01
C GLY A 52 15.08 8.91 -5.89
N ARG A 53 15.13 8.42 -4.65
CA ARG A 53 15.43 7.01 -4.35
C ARG A 53 14.39 6.35 -3.44
N ALA A 54 13.98 5.14 -3.80
CA ALA A 54 12.93 4.38 -3.13
C ALA A 54 13.40 2.97 -2.76
N ILE A 55 12.95 2.49 -1.59
CA ILE A 55 13.04 1.08 -1.19
C ILE A 55 11.65 0.48 -1.20
N VAL A 56 11.47 -0.68 -1.82
CA VAL A 56 10.24 -1.49 -1.74
C VAL A 56 10.50 -2.73 -0.89
N THR A 57 9.63 -2.99 0.08
CA THR A 57 9.74 -4.12 0.99
C THR A 57 8.36 -4.51 1.57
N GLY A 58 8.32 -5.48 2.47
CA GLY A 58 7.09 -5.88 3.17
C GLY A 58 7.37 -6.59 4.48
N THR A 59 6.49 -6.39 5.45
CA THR A 59 6.45 -7.18 6.71
C THR A 59 5.62 -8.45 6.56
N THR A 60 4.98 -8.61 5.40
CA THR A 60 4.39 -9.86 4.95
C THR A 60 5.07 -10.30 3.66
N ARG A 61 4.90 -11.57 3.27
CA ARG A 61 5.31 -11.99 1.93
C ARG A 61 4.56 -11.16 0.89
N PHE A 62 5.25 -10.62 -0.09
CA PHE A 62 4.68 -9.75 -1.12
C PHE A 62 5.01 -10.25 -2.51
N THR A 63 4.35 -9.70 -3.52
CA THR A 63 4.60 -10.08 -4.93
C THR A 63 5.73 -9.21 -5.49
N PRO A 64 6.58 -9.74 -6.38
CA PRO A 64 7.48 -8.93 -7.20
C PRO A 64 6.75 -7.87 -8.03
N ALA A 65 7.51 -7.04 -8.75
CA ALA A 65 6.97 -6.02 -9.63
C ALA A 65 5.88 -6.58 -10.57
N PRO A 66 4.82 -5.81 -10.88
CA PRO A 66 3.76 -6.25 -11.79
C PRO A 66 4.31 -6.75 -13.14
N HIS A 67 3.60 -7.69 -13.77
CA HIS A 67 3.99 -8.23 -15.08
C HIS A 67 4.27 -7.13 -16.11
N GLY A 68 5.37 -7.27 -16.84
CA GLY A 68 5.82 -6.30 -17.86
C GLY A 68 6.75 -5.21 -17.32
N TRP A 69 7.03 -5.17 -16.02
CA TRP A 69 7.96 -4.23 -15.42
C TRP A 69 9.34 -4.87 -15.20
N PRO A 70 10.44 -4.15 -15.51
CA PRO A 70 11.77 -4.62 -15.15
C PRO A 70 11.87 -4.67 -13.62
N MET A 71 12.34 -5.80 -13.11
CA MET A 71 12.52 -5.98 -11.67
C MET A 71 13.68 -5.09 -11.20
N PRO A 72 13.49 -4.21 -10.20
CA PRO A 72 14.60 -3.50 -9.58
C PRO A 72 15.58 -4.49 -8.92
N PRO A 73 16.83 -4.09 -8.66
CA PRO A 73 17.79 -4.90 -7.91
C PRO A 73 17.18 -5.41 -6.60
N VAL A 74 17.29 -6.72 -6.37
CA VAL A 74 16.80 -7.39 -5.17
C VAL A 74 17.96 -7.63 -4.23
N ILE A 75 17.81 -7.19 -2.98
CA ILE A 75 18.76 -7.38 -1.89
C ILE A 75 18.10 -8.29 -0.87
N GLU A 76 18.65 -9.50 -0.72
CA GLU A 76 18.22 -10.43 0.32
C GLU A 76 19.00 -10.16 1.59
N ALA A 77 18.29 -9.93 2.70
CA ALA A 77 18.87 -9.63 3.99
C ALA A 77 18.43 -10.67 5.04
N ARG A 78 19.39 -11.12 5.83
CA ARG A 78 19.07 -11.81 7.10
C ARG A 78 18.68 -10.77 8.15
N PRO A 79 18.00 -11.20 9.23
CA PRO A 79 17.63 -10.30 10.32
C PRO A 79 18.81 -9.45 10.80
N GLY A 80 18.63 -8.14 10.87
CA GLY A 80 19.64 -7.16 11.31
C GLY A 80 20.66 -6.74 10.25
N GLN A 81 20.54 -7.21 9.00
CA GLN A 81 21.51 -6.91 7.94
C GLN A 81 20.98 -5.98 6.84
N ALA A 82 19.69 -5.66 6.84
CA ALA A 82 19.06 -4.94 5.72
C ALA A 82 19.73 -3.59 5.46
N ALA A 83 19.92 -2.78 6.50
CA ALA A 83 20.50 -1.45 6.37
C ALA A 83 21.94 -1.48 5.83
N SER A 84 22.80 -2.34 6.37
CA SER A 84 24.21 -2.41 5.96
C SER A 84 24.40 -2.92 4.53
N LEU A 85 23.52 -3.80 4.04
CA LEU A 85 23.56 -4.29 2.66
C LEU A 85 23.08 -3.27 1.64
N VAL A 86 22.19 -2.36 2.05
CA VAL A 86 21.58 -1.33 1.19
C VAL A 86 22.49 -0.10 1.05
N VAL A 87 23.31 0.21 2.06
CA VAL A 87 24.24 1.33 2.00
C VAL A 87 25.19 1.19 0.80
N GLY A 88 25.29 2.27 0.02
CA GLY A 88 26.18 2.34 -1.15
C GLY A 88 25.67 1.58 -2.39
N GLN A 89 24.51 0.90 -2.32
CA GLN A 89 23.96 0.22 -3.47
C GLN A 89 23.53 1.22 -4.55
N PRO A 90 23.90 1.01 -5.83
CA PRO A 90 23.49 1.87 -6.91
C PRO A 90 22.01 1.68 -7.25
N GLY A 91 21.41 2.67 -7.91
CA GLY A 91 20.05 2.60 -8.41
C GLY A 91 19.04 3.41 -7.61
N SER A 92 18.00 3.83 -8.32
CA SER A 92 16.93 4.68 -7.78
C SER A 92 15.81 3.88 -7.10
N VAL A 93 15.64 2.60 -7.45
CA VAL A 93 14.69 1.72 -6.77
C VAL A 93 15.41 0.45 -6.36
N LEU A 94 15.27 0.07 -5.10
CA LEU A 94 15.76 -1.19 -4.57
C LEU A 94 14.61 -1.99 -3.99
N VAL A 95 14.67 -3.31 -4.11
CA VAL A 95 13.76 -4.22 -3.40
C VAL A 95 14.53 -4.95 -2.32
N VAL A 96 14.07 -4.84 -1.07
CA VAL A 96 14.74 -5.50 0.07
C VAL A 96 13.79 -6.54 0.65
N THR A 97 14.28 -7.76 0.77
CA THR A 97 13.50 -8.95 1.15
C THR A 97 14.26 -9.76 2.20
N GLY A 98 13.54 -10.57 2.98
CA GLY A 98 14.16 -11.61 3.79
C GLY A 98 14.78 -12.72 2.94
N THR A 99 15.49 -13.64 3.58
CA THR A 99 16.10 -14.83 2.94
C THR A 99 15.27 -16.10 3.06
N GLU A 100 14.13 -16.07 3.77
CA GLU A 100 13.34 -17.27 4.02
C GLU A 100 12.67 -17.79 2.73
N PRO A 101 12.74 -19.10 2.42
CA PRO A 101 12.11 -19.65 1.24
C PRO A 101 10.62 -19.33 1.16
N GLN A 102 10.17 -18.84 0.00
CA GLN A 102 8.77 -18.53 -0.25
C GLN A 102 8.20 -19.40 -1.38
N PRO A 103 6.87 -19.56 -1.46
CA PRO A 103 6.22 -20.10 -2.64
C PRO A 103 6.66 -19.36 -3.92
N ALA A 104 6.69 -20.06 -5.05
CA ALA A 104 7.14 -19.50 -6.32
C ALA A 104 6.46 -18.15 -6.63
N GLY A 105 7.26 -17.15 -7.00
CA GLY A 105 6.77 -15.81 -7.33
C GLY A 105 6.43 -14.93 -6.13
N ARG A 106 6.95 -15.23 -4.93
CA ARG A 106 6.80 -14.39 -3.72
C ARG A 106 8.16 -14.00 -3.15
N LEU A 107 8.21 -12.81 -2.57
CA LEU A 107 9.36 -12.30 -1.82
C LEU A 107 9.12 -12.48 -0.32
N ALA A 108 10.19 -12.73 0.42
CA ALA A 108 10.12 -13.01 1.85
C ALA A 108 9.93 -11.71 2.65
N PRO A 109 9.16 -11.75 3.74
CA PRO A 109 9.01 -10.60 4.62
C PRO A 109 10.35 -10.21 5.26
N LEU A 110 10.48 -8.93 5.61
CA LEU A 110 11.46 -8.44 6.58
C LEU A 110 10.81 -8.27 7.95
N ALA A 111 11.65 -8.31 8.99
CA ALA A 111 11.26 -7.87 10.32
C ALA A 111 10.96 -6.36 10.32
N ALA A 112 10.04 -5.91 11.17
CA ALA A 112 9.68 -4.49 11.23
C ALA A 112 10.88 -3.63 11.66
N GLU A 113 11.74 -4.17 12.51
CA GLU A 113 12.96 -3.53 13.02
C GLU A 113 13.99 -3.30 11.91
N ASP A 114 14.09 -4.22 10.94
CA ASP A 114 14.95 -4.04 9.77
C ASP A 114 14.43 -2.92 8.87
N ILE A 115 13.11 -2.80 8.74
CA ILE A 115 12.49 -1.70 7.97
C ILE A 115 12.69 -0.36 8.68
N ASP A 116 12.58 -0.35 10.02
CA ASP A 116 12.88 0.84 10.82
C ASP A 116 14.35 1.26 10.68
N ALA A 117 15.28 0.31 10.57
CA ALA A 117 16.69 0.59 10.27
C ALA A 117 16.89 1.14 8.84
N LEU A 118 16.14 0.65 7.85
CA LEU A 118 16.16 1.18 6.48
C LEU A 118 15.66 2.63 6.42
N ALA A 119 14.65 2.98 7.23
CA ALA A 119 14.12 4.34 7.31
C ALA A 119 15.13 5.35 7.88
N GLY A 120 16.11 4.87 8.66
CA GLY A 120 17.20 5.69 9.20
C GLY A 120 18.36 5.93 8.23
N LEU A 121 18.34 5.34 7.04
CA LEU A 121 19.40 5.52 6.04
C LEU A 121 19.32 6.90 5.36
N GLU A 122 20.47 7.53 5.19
CA GLU A 122 20.59 8.69 4.32
C GLU A 122 20.57 8.28 2.83
N GLY A 123 20.12 9.19 1.97
CA GLY A 123 20.14 8.98 0.51
C GLY A 123 18.97 8.16 -0.04
N PHE A 124 17.89 7.99 0.73
CA PHE A 124 16.59 7.53 0.25
C PHE A 124 15.52 8.57 0.57
N ASP A 125 14.54 8.73 -0.32
CA ASP A 125 13.40 9.62 -0.11
C ASP A 125 12.21 8.86 0.49
N VAL A 126 12.09 7.55 0.20
CA VAL A 126 10.95 6.76 0.66
C VAL A 126 11.26 5.27 0.88
N VAL A 127 10.66 4.71 1.94
CA VAL A 127 10.54 3.27 2.20
C VAL A 127 9.06 2.86 2.07
N LEU A 128 8.80 1.98 1.12
CA LEU A 128 7.48 1.55 0.67
C LEU A 128 7.23 0.12 1.14
N VAL A 129 6.26 -0.05 2.04
CA VAL A 129 6.07 -1.28 2.81
C VAL A 129 4.71 -1.92 2.50
N GLU A 130 4.70 -3.20 2.12
CA GLU A 130 3.48 -4.01 2.14
C GLU A 130 3.30 -4.62 3.54
N ALA A 131 2.34 -4.10 4.31
CA ALA A 131 2.22 -4.36 5.75
C ALA A 131 1.26 -5.51 6.11
N ASP A 132 0.53 -6.06 5.12
CA ASP A 132 -0.38 -7.18 5.33
C ASP A 132 -0.66 -7.99 4.05
N GLY A 133 -1.13 -9.23 4.22
CA GLY A 133 -1.48 -10.12 3.11
C GLY A 133 -2.96 -10.00 2.73
N SER A 134 -3.26 -10.04 1.42
CA SER A 134 -4.65 -10.06 0.92
C SER A 134 -5.02 -11.28 0.08
N ARG A 135 -4.06 -12.19 -0.21
CA ARG A 135 -4.21 -13.27 -1.20
C ARG A 135 -4.72 -12.76 -2.57
N ALA A 136 -4.27 -11.57 -2.97
CA ALA A 136 -4.68 -10.89 -4.21
C ALA A 136 -6.20 -10.67 -4.34
N ARG A 137 -6.95 -10.67 -3.22
CA ARG A 137 -8.36 -10.30 -3.21
C ARG A 137 -8.53 -8.77 -3.30
N PRO A 138 -9.66 -8.27 -3.82
CA PRO A 138 -9.92 -6.83 -3.89
C PRO A 138 -10.27 -6.21 -2.53
N PHE A 139 -10.77 -6.99 -1.57
CA PHE A 139 -11.18 -6.47 -0.26
C PHE A 139 -10.85 -7.43 0.87
N LYS A 140 -10.59 -6.89 2.07
CA LYS A 140 -10.31 -7.69 3.27
C LYS A 140 -10.60 -6.95 4.56
N ALA A 141 -10.72 -7.71 5.64
CA ALA A 141 -10.45 -7.24 6.99
C ALA A 141 -9.08 -7.76 7.49
N PRO A 142 -8.38 -7.01 8.36
CA PRO A 142 -7.16 -7.50 9.00
C PRO A 142 -7.47 -8.64 9.98
N GLY A 143 -6.55 -9.59 10.10
CA GLY A 143 -6.60 -10.63 11.15
C GLY A 143 -5.88 -10.16 12.41
N ASP A 144 -5.81 -11.01 13.43
CA ASP A 144 -5.29 -10.63 14.76
C ASP A 144 -3.86 -10.05 14.72
N ARG A 145 -2.97 -10.70 13.96
CA ARG A 145 -1.56 -10.32 13.79
C ARG A 145 -1.32 -9.34 12.63
N GLU A 146 -2.37 -8.86 11.98
CA GLU A 146 -2.28 -7.89 10.90
C GLU A 146 -2.95 -6.56 11.29
N PRO A 147 -2.53 -5.44 10.68
CA PRO A 147 -1.31 -5.29 9.88
C PRO A 147 -0.04 -5.24 10.76
N VAL A 148 1.12 -5.57 10.19
CA VAL A 148 2.42 -5.38 10.84
C VAL A 148 3.02 -4.08 10.30
N ILE A 149 2.66 -2.96 10.92
CA ILE A 149 3.12 -1.61 10.52
C ILE A 149 4.42 -1.28 11.29
N PRO A 150 5.54 -0.97 10.60
CA PRO A 150 6.79 -0.57 11.25
C PRO A 150 6.64 0.67 12.13
N ALA A 151 7.47 0.82 13.17
CA ALA A 151 7.36 1.94 14.10
C ALA A 151 7.63 3.28 13.38
N SER A 152 8.59 3.28 12.46
CA SER A 152 8.98 4.41 11.61
C SER A 152 7.92 4.84 10.60
N ALA A 153 6.84 4.08 10.40
CA ALA A 153 5.79 4.41 9.46
C ALA A 153 5.21 5.81 9.74
N THR A 154 5.26 6.67 8.72
CA THR A 154 4.73 8.04 8.75
C THR A 154 3.34 8.12 8.11
N HIS A 155 3.11 7.28 7.10
CA HIS A 155 1.88 7.22 6.32
C HIS A 155 1.35 5.79 6.28
N VAL A 156 0.04 5.64 6.39
CA VAL A 156 -0.66 4.37 6.18
C VAL A 156 -1.69 4.55 5.07
N VAL A 157 -1.61 3.68 4.07
CA VAL A 157 -2.52 3.70 2.91
C VAL A 157 -3.33 2.41 2.88
N ALA A 158 -4.62 2.52 3.19
CA ALA A 158 -5.55 1.41 3.07
C ALA A 158 -6.05 1.31 1.63
N THR A 159 -5.77 0.21 0.95
CA THR A 159 -6.25 -0.02 -0.42
C THR A 159 -7.52 -0.86 -0.42
N VAL A 160 -8.39 -0.61 -1.41
CA VAL A 160 -9.51 -1.48 -1.79
C VAL A 160 -9.64 -1.53 -3.31
N GLY A 161 -9.99 -2.68 -3.85
CA GLY A 161 -10.34 -2.85 -5.26
C GLY A 161 -11.84 -2.68 -5.49
N ALA A 162 -12.22 -1.75 -6.38
CA ALA A 162 -13.61 -1.43 -6.69
C ALA A 162 -14.43 -2.62 -7.20
N SER A 163 -13.77 -3.63 -7.78
CA SER A 163 -14.41 -4.87 -8.22
C SER A 163 -15.07 -5.68 -7.09
N VAL A 164 -14.87 -5.34 -5.82
CA VAL A 164 -15.56 -6.02 -4.70
C VAL A 164 -17.06 -5.67 -4.63
N LEU A 165 -17.48 -4.50 -5.12
CA LEU A 165 -18.85 -4.05 -4.95
C LEU A 165 -19.83 -4.97 -5.68
N GLY A 166 -20.94 -5.29 -5.02
CA GLY A 166 -21.95 -6.25 -5.49
C GLY A 166 -21.57 -7.71 -5.35
N SER A 167 -20.36 -8.03 -4.83
CA SER A 167 -19.97 -9.43 -4.63
C SER A 167 -20.57 -10.06 -3.38
N SER A 168 -20.80 -11.37 -3.45
CA SER A 168 -21.07 -12.20 -2.28
C SER A 168 -19.79 -12.44 -1.48
N PHE A 169 -19.93 -12.54 -0.16
CA PHE A 169 -18.86 -12.91 0.76
C PHE A 169 -18.24 -14.29 0.46
N ASP A 170 -19.02 -15.22 -0.08
CA ASP A 170 -18.59 -16.60 -0.35
C ASP A 170 -17.92 -16.74 -1.72
N GLY A 171 -17.98 -15.70 -2.56
CA GLY A 171 -17.41 -15.68 -3.91
C GLY A 171 -15.88 -15.54 -3.96
N GLY A 172 -15.21 -15.64 -2.81
CA GLY A 172 -13.76 -15.53 -2.70
C GLY A 172 -13.19 -14.14 -3.01
N ARG A 173 -14.02 -13.10 -3.18
CA ARG A 173 -13.56 -11.71 -3.40
C ARG A 173 -13.23 -10.98 -2.11
N VAL A 174 -13.69 -11.49 -0.97
CA VAL A 174 -13.42 -10.95 0.35
C VAL A 174 -12.46 -11.87 1.09
N HIS A 175 -11.35 -11.34 1.58
CA HIS A 175 -10.44 -12.09 2.46
C HIS A 175 -10.84 -11.87 3.92
N ARG A 176 -11.07 -12.96 4.64
CA ARG A 176 -11.66 -12.99 6.00
C ARG A 176 -13.07 -12.39 6.06
N PRO A 177 -14.03 -12.91 5.26
CA PRO A 177 -15.39 -12.41 5.23
C PRO A 177 -16.07 -12.44 6.61
N GLU A 178 -15.71 -13.38 7.48
CA GLU A 178 -16.19 -13.50 8.86
C GLU A 178 -15.88 -12.26 9.69
N ILE A 179 -14.66 -11.71 9.59
CA ILE A 179 -14.28 -10.47 10.29
C ILE A 179 -14.99 -9.28 9.66
N VAL A 180 -15.11 -9.24 8.34
CA VAL A 180 -15.84 -8.17 7.65
C VAL A 180 -17.30 -8.09 8.12
N ARG A 181 -17.98 -9.23 8.26
CA ARG A 181 -19.37 -9.29 8.76
C ARG A 181 -19.49 -8.81 10.21
N ILE A 182 -18.47 -9.02 11.04
CA ILE A 182 -18.43 -8.49 12.42
C ILE A 182 -18.26 -6.97 12.42
N LEU A 183 -17.34 -6.44 11.62
CA LEU A 183 -17.04 -5.00 11.57
C LEU A 183 -18.15 -4.18 10.89
N ALA A 184 -18.91 -4.79 10.00
CA ALA A 184 -19.96 -4.12 9.26
C ALA A 184 -21.17 -5.05 9.03
N PRO A 185 -21.94 -5.36 10.10
CA PRO A 185 -23.07 -6.27 10.02
C PRO A 185 -24.24 -5.69 9.20
N GLY A 186 -25.17 -6.57 8.81
CA GLY A 186 -26.48 -6.18 8.27
C GLY A 186 -26.61 -6.18 6.75
N THR A 187 -25.65 -6.74 6.00
CA THR A 187 -25.76 -6.89 4.54
C THR A 187 -25.36 -8.30 4.09
N GLU A 188 -26.03 -8.80 3.05
CA GLU A 188 -25.70 -10.09 2.42
C GLU A 188 -24.70 -9.97 1.26
N VAL A 189 -24.58 -8.77 0.71
CA VAL A 189 -23.65 -8.43 -0.37
C VAL A 189 -22.74 -7.28 0.06
N VAL A 190 -21.59 -7.18 -0.59
CA VAL A 190 -20.64 -6.08 -0.37
C VAL A 190 -21.15 -4.83 -1.07
N ASP A 191 -21.64 -3.86 -0.30
CA ASP A 191 -21.98 -2.52 -0.80
C ASP A 191 -20.94 -1.47 -0.40
N ALA A 192 -21.05 -0.26 -0.97
CA ALA A 192 -20.11 0.83 -0.69
C ALA A 192 -20.11 1.27 0.78
N SER A 193 -21.27 1.24 1.44
CA SER A 193 -21.42 1.63 2.85
C SER A 193 -20.69 0.65 3.77
N LEU A 194 -20.76 -0.65 3.50
CA LEU A 194 -20.03 -1.70 4.19
C LEU A 194 -18.53 -1.53 4.01
N VAL A 195 -18.07 -1.32 2.77
CA VAL A 195 -16.65 -1.09 2.49
C VAL A 195 -16.13 0.12 3.26
N ALA A 196 -16.88 1.22 3.25
CA ALA A 196 -16.54 2.43 3.99
C ALA A 196 -16.46 2.20 5.50
N ARG A 197 -17.45 1.50 6.08
CA ARG A 197 -17.44 1.14 7.52
C ARG A 197 -16.17 0.37 7.87
N VAL A 198 -15.82 -0.67 7.12
CA VAL A 198 -14.63 -1.48 7.39
C VAL A 198 -13.35 -0.65 7.25
N LEU A 199 -13.21 0.15 6.19
CA LEU A 199 -12.00 0.96 5.97
C LEU A 199 -11.81 2.05 7.03
N ALA A 200 -12.90 2.62 7.54
CA ALA A 200 -12.88 3.62 8.61
C ALA A 200 -12.80 3.02 10.02
N HIS A 201 -13.04 1.72 10.20
CA HIS A 201 -13.09 1.08 11.51
C HIS A 201 -11.70 0.96 12.16
N VAL A 202 -11.62 1.19 13.47
CA VAL A 202 -10.39 1.07 14.28
C VAL A 202 -9.81 -0.33 14.27
N ASP A 203 -10.65 -1.36 14.21
CA ASP A 203 -10.24 -2.76 14.01
C ASP A 203 -10.22 -3.21 12.54
N GLY A 204 -10.51 -2.30 11.61
CA GLY A 204 -10.54 -2.54 10.17
C GLY A 204 -9.38 -1.83 9.46
N GLY A 205 -9.69 -0.97 8.49
CA GLY A 205 -8.68 -0.23 7.74
C GLY A 205 -7.82 0.70 8.60
N ARG A 206 -8.30 1.14 9.77
CA ARG A 206 -7.54 1.97 10.71
C ARG A 206 -6.77 1.17 11.77
N LYS A 207 -6.76 -0.16 11.72
CA LYS A 207 -6.06 -0.98 12.70
C LYS A 207 -4.56 -0.70 12.69
N GLY A 208 -4.03 -0.35 13.86
CA GLY A 208 -2.60 -0.04 14.04
C GLY A 208 -2.14 1.30 13.47
N VAL A 209 -3.04 2.12 12.89
CA VAL A 209 -2.66 3.40 12.27
C VAL A 209 -2.14 4.41 13.30
N GLY A 210 -2.82 4.54 14.45
CA GLY A 210 -2.46 5.51 15.47
C GLY A 210 -2.59 6.96 14.96
N ALA A 211 -1.61 7.81 15.29
CA ALA A 211 -1.59 9.22 14.90
C ALA A 211 -1.02 9.50 13.48
N ARG A 212 -0.71 8.44 12.72
CA ARG A 212 -0.09 8.54 11.39
C ARG A 212 -1.07 9.08 10.36
N GLN A 213 -0.54 9.67 9.29
CA GLN A 213 -1.36 10.11 8.15
C GLN A 213 -2.07 8.90 7.53
N PHE A 214 -3.38 9.01 7.32
CA PHE A 214 -4.20 7.91 6.82
C PHE A 214 -4.92 8.29 5.53
N THR A 215 -4.70 7.48 4.51
CA THR A 215 -5.29 7.64 3.18
C THR A 215 -5.99 6.36 2.76
N VAL A 216 -7.15 6.49 2.12
CA VAL A 216 -7.79 5.36 1.42
C VAL A 216 -7.56 5.48 -0.08
N VAL A 217 -7.09 4.41 -0.70
CA VAL A 217 -6.95 4.29 -2.16
C VAL A 217 -7.99 3.30 -2.68
N VAL A 218 -8.90 3.79 -3.51
CA VAL A 218 -9.88 2.98 -4.23
C VAL A 218 -9.37 2.72 -5.64
N ASN A 219 -8.91 1.51 -5.87
CA ASN A 219 -8.28 1.11 -7.13
C ASN A 219 -9.25 0.39 -8.07
N GLN A 220 -8.82 0.16 -9.31
CA GLN A 220 -9.55 -0.52 -10.40
C GLN A 220 -10.61 0.35 -11.10
N ALA A 221 -10.44 1.67 -11.06
CA ALA A 221 -11.37 2.60 -11.72
C ALA A 221 -11.25 2.60 -13.27
N ASP A 222 -10.25 1.93 -13.84
CA ASP A 222 -10.16 1.62 -15.27
C ASP A 222 -11.27 0.69 -15.75
N THR A 223 -11.69 -0.27 -14.93
CA THR A 223 -12.74 -1.24 -15.29
C THR A 223 -14.00 -1.14 -14.42
N HIS A 224 -13.94 -0.45 -13.28
CA HIS A 224 -15.01 -0.32 -12.29
C HIS A 224 -15.17 1.14 -11.81
N ALA A 225 -15.25 2.09 -12.75
CA ALA A 225 -15.29 3.52 -12.44
C ALA A 225 -16.48 3.90 -11.54
N VAL A 226 -17.66 3.37 -11.82
CA VAL A 226 -18.90 3.68 -11.06
C VAL A 226 -18.80 3.15 -9.63
N GLU A 227 -18.31 1.93 -9.46
CA GLU A 227 -18.13 1.30 -8.15
C GLU A 227 -17.02 1.99 -7.35
N ALA A 228 -15.93 2.38 -8.02
CA ALA A 228 -14.83 3.10 -7.38
C ALA A 228 -15.30 4.45 -6.82
N ASP A 229 -16.07 5.19 -7.62
CA ASP A 229 -16.65 6.47 -7.23
C ASP A 229 -17.70 6.31 -6.09
N ALA A 230 -18.53 5.26 -6.14
CA ALA A 230 -19.45 4.93 -5.06
C ALA A 230 -18.72 4.64 -3.73
N ILE A 231 -17.66 3.83 -3.76
CA ILE A 231 -16.83 3.55 -2.58
C ILE A 231 -16.16 4.83 -2.09
N ALA A 232 -15.55 5.61 -2.99
CA ALA A 232 -14.85 6.83 -2.60
C ALA A 232 -15.77 7.85 -1.90
N ARG A 233 -17.00 8.03 -2.42
CA ARG A 233 -18.02 8.85 -1.74
C ARG A 233 -18.38 8.33 -0.36
N ALA A 234 -18.66 7.03 -0.23
CA ALA A 234 -19.02 6.43 1.04
C ALA A 234 -17.90 6.56 2.08
N VAL A 235 -16.64 6.37 1.65
CA VAL A 235 -15.46 6.52 2.51
C VAL A 235 -15.29 7.97 2.96
N ARG A 236 -15.45 8.96 2.07
CA ARG A 236 -15.41 10.38 2.46
C ARG A 236 -16.51 10.73 3.47
N ALA A 237 -17.72 10.22 3.26
CA ALA A 237 -18.84 10.42 4.18
C ALA A 237 -18.59 9.79 5.57
N SER A 238 -17.72 8.80 5.68
CA SER A 238 -17.29 8.20 6.95
C SER A 238 -16.22 9.00 7.71
N GLY A 239 -15.83 10.17 7.20
CA GLY A 239 -14.87 11.08 7.87
C GLY A 239 -13.40 10.79 7.56
N VAL A 240 -13.10 9.95 6.56
CA VAL A 240 -11.73 9.81 6.07
C VAL A 240 -11.36 11.04 5.23
N ALA A 241 -10.38 11.81 5.69
CA ALA A 241 -9.99 13.08 5.08
C ALA A 241 -9.43 12.93 3.66
N ARG A 242 -8.61 11.91 3.42
CA ARG A 242 -7.93 11.71 2.13
C ARG A 242 -8.38 10.40 1.49
N VAL A 243 -9.06 10.52 0.35
CA VAL A 243 -9.56 9.39 -0.44
C VAL A 243 -9.20 9.63 -1.91
N ILE A 244 -8.46 8.69 -2.49
CA ILE A 244 -7.92 8.76 -3.85
C ILE A 244 -8.54 7.63 -4.67
N VAL A 245 -8.92 7.93 -5.91
CA VAL A 245 -9.36 6.93 -6.88
C VAL A 245 -8.24 6.67 -7.87
N THR A 246 -7.94 5.40 -8.14
CA THR A 246 -6.80 5.01 -8.97
C THR A 246 -7.15 3.93 -9.98
N ALA A 247 -6.36 3.90 -11.05
CA ALA A 247 -6.28 2.83 -12.02
C ALA A 247 -4.82 2.41 -12.16
N LEU A 248 -4.30 1.64 -11.19
CA LEU A 248 -2.86 1.34 -11.10
C LEU A 248 -2.31 0.44 -12.23
N ARG A 249 -3.19 -0.03 -13.13
CA ARG A 249 -2.79 -0.70 -14.38
C ARG A 249 -2.46 0.31 -15.49
N ASP A 250 -3.03 1.51 -15.42
CA ASP A 250 -2.68 2.64 -16.26
C ASP A 250 -1.49 3.37 -15.62
N ILE A 251 -0.31 3.04 -16.11
CA ILE A 251 0.96 3.49 -15.52
C ILE A 251 1.20 4.97 -15.82
N GLU A 252 0.70 5.46 -16.95
CA GLU A 252 0.87 6.86 -17.37
C GLU A 252 -0.09 7.78 -16.61
N ARG A 253 -1.29 7.27 -16.29
CA ARG A 253 -2.31 8.01 -15.57
C ARG A 253 -2.83 7.13 -14.44
N PRO A 254 -2.13 7.03 -13.30
CA PRO A 254 -2.59 6.16 -12.21
C PRO A 254 -3.76 6.76 -11.41
N LEU A 255 -3.97 8.08 -11.47
CA LEU A 255 -5.06 8.78 -10.77
C LEU A 255 -6.33 8.93 -11.64
N ARG A 256 -7.49 9.02 -10.99
CA ARG A 256 -8.81 9.23 -11.61
C ARG A 256 -9.62 10.29 -10.88
#